data_AF-A0A8B6M9R3-F1
#
_entry.id   AF-A0A8B6M9R3-F1
#
_cell.length_a   1.000
_cell.length_b   1.000
_cell.length_c   1.000
_cell.angle_alpha   90.00
_cell.angle_beta   90.00
_cell.angle_gamma   90.00
#
_symmetry.space_group_name_H-M   'P 1'
#
loop_
_entity.id
_entity.type
_entity.pdbx_description
1 polymer ?
#
loop_
_entity_poly.entity_id
_entity_poly.type
_entity_poly.pdbx_seq_one_letter_code
_entity_poly.pdbx_strand_id
1 'polypeptide(L)'
;MPINVGDVAALTLMISSERLGKLMALTGSAQTAIELHQETLQLGASLMNVTATIEIALRNSVCENLSQHFAVPKWLQQPPITFQWRKTETDNIAKALDSARRAEYSKLTQAGKAALETLAYPRGRPPATSHLKRAKDRRKHIVVSEGKVIAELTMYFWKRLYGPDYDQTLWRTSLKRTFPHKRLSRAEVATYLEQIYQSRNRLAHHEPVLHKRFADTMTAIDFVIQHLETAQPSSTTPLANLLAGDIADVNAKAAALHARLNSFRVGP
;
A
#
# COMPACT_ATOMS: atom_id res chain seq x y z
N MET A 1 3.46 -9.80 -26.35
CA MET A 1 2.62 -10.58 -27.28
C MET A 1 2.34 -9.73 -28.50
N PRO A 2 2.44 -10.26 -29.72
CA PRO A 2 2.16 -9.48 -30.92
C PRO A 2 0.68 -9.07 -30.90
N ILE A 3 0.42 -7.77 -31.04
CA ILE A 3 -0.93 -7.23 -31.18
C ILE A 3 -1.36 -7.45 -32.63
N ASN A 4 -2.56 -7.99 -32.86
CA ASN A 4 -3.12 -8.09 -34.20
C ASN A 4 -3.39 -6.67 -34.73
N VAL A 5 -2.89 -6.36 -35.93
CA VAL A 5 -3.04 -5.05 -36.57
C VAL A 5 -4.52 -4.65 -36.70
N GLY A 6 -5.40 -5.62 -36.95
CA GLY A 6 -6.85 -5.39 -37.04
C GLY A 6 -7.49 -4.86 -35.75
N ASP A 7 -6.87 -5.12 -34.59
CA ASP A 7 -7.44 -4.76 -33.28
C ASP A 7 -6.94 -3.39 -32.78
N VAL A 8 -5.92 -2.81 -33.40
CA VAL A 8 -5.21 -1.61 -32.90
C VAL A 8 -6.16 -0.41 -32.71
N ALA A 9 -7.08 -0.18 -33.66
CA ALA A 9 -8.04 0.91 -33.57
C ALA A 9 -9.00 0.74 -32.37
N ALA A 10 -9.53 -0.46 -32.18
CA ALA A 10 -10.42 -0.78 -31.07
C ALA A 10 -9.69 -0.67 -29.71
N LEU A 11 -8.47 -1.22 -29.63
CA LEU A 11 -7.66 -1.16 -28.41
C LEU A 11 -7.28 0.27 -28.02
N THR A 12 -7.00 1.13 -29.00
CA THR A 12 -6.69 2.55 -28.75
C THR A 12 -7.86 3.26 -28.07
N LEU A 13 -9.10 2.98 -28.50
CA LEU A 13 -10.30 3.53 -27.88
C LEU A 13 -10.52 2.98 -26.45
N MET A 14 -10.22 1.70 -26.22
CA MET A 14 -10.40 1.07 -24.90
C MET A 14 -9.40 1.56 -23.84
N ILE A 15 -8.14 1.79 -24.22
CA ILE A 15 -7.09 2.24 -23.28
C ILE A 15 -7.18 3.77 -23.04
N SER A 16 -7.80 4.49 -23.96
CA SER A 16 -7.99 5.95 -23.97
C SER A 16 -6.78 6.78 -24.44
N SER A 17 -7.09 7.95 -24.98
CA SER A 17 -6.10 8.92 -25.47
C SER A 17 -5.27 9.52 -24.33
N GLU A 18 -5.84 9.66 -23.13
CA GLU A 18 -5.13 10.18 -21.95
C GLU A 18 -4.01 9.25 -21.50
N ARG A 19 -4.18 7.93 -21.67
CA ARG A 19 -3.18 6.92 -21.33
C ARG A 19 -2.14 6.74 -22.43
N LEU A 20 -2.56 6.76 -23.70
CA LEU A 20 -1.68 6.50 -24.83
C LEU A 20 -1.00 7.77 -25.39
N GLY A 21 -1.54 8.96 -25.18
CA GLY A 21 -1.15 10.18 -25.90
C GLY A 21 0.35 10.50 -25.86
N LYS A 22 0.99 10.37 -24.69
CA LYS A 22 2.45 10.57 -24.56
C LYS A 22 3.26 9.51 -25.29
N LEU A 23 2.80 8.26 -25.30
CA LEU A 23 3.47 7.16 -25.99
C LEU A 23 3.24 7.23 -27.51
N MET A 24 2.05 7.64 -27.95
CA MET A 24 1.76 7.90 -29.35
C MET A 24 2.60 9.05 -29.90
N ALA A 25 2.72 10.16 -29.16
CA ALA A 25 3.58 11.28 -29.52
C ALA A 25 5.06 10.88 -29.60
N LEU A 26 5.51 9.98 -28.71
CA LEU A 26 6.88 9.48 -28.69
C LEU A 26 7.19 8.53 -29.85
N THR A 27 6.27 7.63 -30.18
CA THR A 27 6.53 6.51 -31.10
C THR A 27 6.03 6.74 -32.52
N GLY A 28 5.07 7.65 -32.73
CA GLY A 28 4.35 7.80 -33.99
C GLY A 28 3.48 6.59 -34.37
N SER A 29 3.33 5.59 -33.50
CA SER A 29 2.65 4.32 -33.79
C SER A 29 1.70 3.94 -32.67
N ALA A 30 0.41 3.79 -32.99
CA ALA A 30 -0.60 3.35 -32.04
C ALA A 30 -0.29 1.95 -31.50
N GLN A 31 0.14 1.02 -32.37
CA GLN A 31 0.50 -0.33 -31.97
C GLN A 31 1.67 -0.31 -30.96
N THR A 32 2.75 0.40 -31.27
CA THR A 32 3.92 0.49 -30.39
C THR A 32 3.58 1.17 -29.06
N ALA A 33 2.72 2.20 -29.09
CA ALA A 33 2.24 2.87 -27.89
C ALA A 33 1.45 1.92 -26.98
N ILE A 34 0.60 1.06 -27.54
CA ILE A 34 -0.13 0.03 -26.77
C ILE A 34 0.84 -0.99 -26.17
N GLU A 35 1.83 -1.45 -26.93
CA GLU A 35 2.83 -2.40 -26.43
C GLU A 35 3.64 -1.81 -25.25
N LEU A 36 4.14 -0.58 -25.38
CA LEU A 36 4.88 0.11 -24.30
C LEU A 36 3.99 0.36 -23.09
N HIS A 37 2.70 0.62 -23.28
CA HIS A 37 1.74 0.74 -22.19
C HIS A 37 1.59 -0.59 -21.43
N GLN A 38 1.48 -1.72 -22.14
CA GLN A 38 1.40 -3.04 -21.50
C GLN A 38 2.70 -3.39 -20.77
N GLU A 39 3.86 -3.09 -21.35
CA GLU A 39 5.16 -3.28 -20.67
C GLU A 39 5.27 -2.42 -19.41
N THR A 40 4.76 -1.18 -19.45
CA THR A 40 4.69 -0.29 -18.29
C THR A 40 3.82 -0.89 -17.18
N LEU A 41 2.66 -1.47 -17.53
CA LEU A 41 1.81 -2.16 -16.57
C LEU A 41 2.48 -3.40 -15.98
N GLN A 42 3.20 -4.17 -16.80
CA GLN A 42 3.91 -5.36 -16.36
C GLN A 42 5.05 -5.03 -15.39
N LEU A 43 5.82 -3.96 -15.67
CA LEU A 43 6.81 -3.43 -14.73
C LEU A 43 6.12 -2.98 -13.43
N GLY A 44 5.01 -2.24 -13.56
CA GLY A 44 4.25 -1.75 -12.41
C GLY A 44 3.71 -2.87 -11.52
N ALA A 45 3.22 -3.97 -12.10
CA ALA A 45 2.76 -5.15 -11.37
C ALA A 45 3.91 -5.83 -10.60
N SER A 46 5.09 -5.93 -11.23
CA SER A 46 6.28 -6.52 -10.60
C SER A 46 6.76 -5.67 -9.42
N LEU A 47 6.78 -4.34 -9.59
CA LEU A 47 7.11 -3.39 -8.52
C LEU A 47 6.06 -3.38 -7.39
N MET A 48 4.77 -3.58 -7.72
CA MET A 48 3.71 -3.71 -6.72
C MET A 48 3.95 -4.91 -5.80
N ASN A 49 4.42 -6.04 -6.33
CA ASN A 49 4.75 -7.23 -5.53
C ASN A 49 5.83 -6.92 -4.47
N VAL A 50 6.91 -6.27 -4.89
CA VAL A 50 8.01 -5.86 -3.99
C VAL A 50 7.49 -4.91 -2.90
N THR A 51 6.77 -3.86 -3.29
CA THR A 51 6.26 -2.86 -2.34
C THR A 51 5.22 -3.46 -1.38
N ALA A 52 4.41 -4.42 -1.81
CA ALA A 52 3.45 -5.11 -0.94
C ALA A 52 4.15 -5.96 0.14
N THR A 53 5.21 -6.68 -0.23
CA THR A 53 6.01 -7.46 0.72
C THR A 53 6.67 -6.56 1.76
N ILE A 54 7.23 -5.42 1.33
CA ILE A 54 7.80 -4.41 2.23
C ILE A 54 6.73 -3.80 3.14
N GLU A 55 5.55 -3.47 2.61
CA GLU A 55 4.42 -2.93 3.39
C GLU A 55 4.02 -3.91 4.51
N ILE A 56 3.93 -5.21 4.21
CA ILE A 56 3.60 -6.25 5.20
C ILE A 56 4.70 -6.36 6.27
N ALA A 57 5.98 -6.42 5.85
CA ALA A 57 7.10 -6.52 6.78
C ALA A 57 7.18 -5.30 7.72
N LEU A 58 7.11 -4.09 7.16
CA LEU A 58 7.10 -2.84 7.92
C LEU A 58 5.93 -2.79 8.91
N ARG A 59 4.72 -3.11 8.44
CA ARG A 59 3.52 -3.14 9.27
C ARG A 59 3.69 -4.08 10.45
N ASN A 60 4.12 -5.30 10.20
CA ASN A 60 4.25 -6.31 11.24
C ASN A 60 5.33 -5.89 12.27
N SER A 61 6.46 -5.35 11.80
CA SER A 61 7.51 -4.80 12.67
C SER A 61 7.00 -3.66 13.56
N VAL A 62 6.24 -2.72 12.98
CA VAL A 62 5.61 -1.63 13.73
C VAL A 62 4.61 -2.18 14.75
N CYS A 63 3.74 -3.11 14.36
CA CYS A 63 2.75 -3.71 15.24
C CYS A 63 3.40 -4.42 16.43
N GLU A 64 4.48 -5.18 16.21
CA GLU A 64 5.21 -5.84 17.29
C GLU A 64 5.76 -4.80 18.28
N ASN A 65 6.47 -3.79 17.77
CA ASN A 65 7.06 -2.74 18.61
C ASN A 65 6.02 -1.93 19.40
N LEU A 66 4.88 -1.60 18.79
CA LEU A 66 3.80 -0.88 19.46
C LEU A 66 3.04 -1.76 20.46
N SER A 67 2.82 -3.04 20.14
CA SER A 67 2.19 -3.99 21.07
C SER A 67 3.03 -4.16 22.33
N GLN A 68 4.34 -4.33 22.18
CA GLN A 68 5.28 -4.41 23.30
C GLN A 68 5.36 -3.10 24.09
N HIS A 69 5.40 -1.95 23.40
CA HIS A 69 5.53 -0.65 24.04
C HIS A 69 4.30 -0.25 24.84
N PHE A 70 3.10 -0.41 24.25
CA PHE A 70 1.85 -0.04 24.90
C PHE A 70 1.40 -1.07 25.92
N ALA A 71 1.74 -2.35 25.73
CA ALA A 71 1.47 -3.44 26.67
C ALA A 71 0.00 -3.54 27.13
N VAL A 72 -0.94 -3.13 26.28
CA VAL A 72 -2.39 -3.22 26.52
C VAL A 72 -3.08 -3.97 25.38
N PRO A 73 -4.13 -4.77 25.67
CA PRO A 73 -4.94 -5.38 24.63
C PRO A 73 -5.62 -4.31 23.77
N LYS A 74 -5.75 -4.57 22.46
CA LYS A 74 -6.43 -3.66 21.51
C LYS A 74 -5.81 -2.25 21.48
N TRP A 75 -4.50 -2.14 21.67
CA TRP A 75 -3.78 -0.86 21.72
C TRP A 75 -4.07 0.03 20.50
N LEU A 76 -4.42 -0.54 19.36
CA LEU A 76 -4.74 0.23 18.16
C LEU A 76 -6.04 1.01 18.35
N GLN A 77 -7.10 0.40 18.91
CA GLN A 77 -8.39 1.07 19.11
C GLN A 77 -8.52 1.72 20.50
N GLN A 78 -7.77 1.22 21.48
CA GLN A 78 -7.80 1.61 22.88
C GLN A 78 -6.36 1.76 23.39
N PRO A 79 -5.62 2.77 22.93
CA PRO A 79 -4.27 3.00 23.41
C PRO A 79 -4.26 3.39 24.91
N PRO A 80 -3.12 3.28 25.60
CA PRO A 80 -2.97 3.75 26.97
C PRO A 80 -3.32 5.23 27.11
N ILE A 81 -3.77 5.67 28.29
CA ILE A 81 -4.18 7.07 28.54
C ILE A 81 -3.07 8.10 28.27
N THR A 82 -1.80 7.67 28.31
CA THR A 82 -0.61 8.48 28.02
C THR A 82 -0.40 8.76 26.53
N PHE A 83 -1.16 8.09 25.66
CA PHE A 83 -1.06 8.23 24.20
C PHE A 83 -2.43 8.45 23.56
N GLN A 84 -2.48 9.36 22.60
CA GLN A 84 -3.67 9.59 21.80
C GLN A 84 -3.32 9.65 20.32
N TRP A 85 -4.09 8.93 19.51
CA TRP A 85 -4.05 9.06 18.06
C TRP A 85 -4.52 10.45 17.65
N ARG A 86 -3.86 11.04 16.66
CA ARG A 86 -4.38 12.24 16.01
C ARG A 86 -5.62 11.88 15.20
N LYS A 87 -6.43 12.90 14.89
CA LYS A 87 -7.70 12.74 14.16
C LYS A 87 -7.58 11.88 12.90
N THR A 88 -6.53 12.08 12.10
CA THR A 88 -6.34 11.30 10.87
C THR A 88 -6.16 9.80 11.15
N GLU A 89 -5.35 9.43 12.15
CA GLU A 89 -5.14 8.04 12.52
C GLU A 89 -6.40 7.43 13.12
N THR A 90 -7.11 8.17 13.99
CA THR A 90 -8.41 7.75 14.53
C THR A 90 -9.43 7.46 13.43
N ASP A 91 -9.55 8.36 12.44
CA ASP A 91 -10.47 8.20 11.32
C ASP A 91 -10.07 7.00 10.44
N ASN A 92 -8.76 6.78 10.23
CA ASN A 92 -8.26 5.63 9.47
C ASN A 92 -8.52 4.31 10.20
N ILE A 93 -8.29 4.24 11.51
CA ILE A 93 -8.57 3.06 12.35
C ILE A 93 -10.08 2.75 12.34
N ALA A 94 -10.93 3.77 12.43
CA ALA A 94 -12.38 3.59 12.37
C ALA A 94 -12.85 3.05 11.00
N LYS A 95 -12.27 3.54 9.90
CA LYS A 95 -12.54 3.03 8.55
C LYS A 95 -12.06 1.59 8.37
N ALA A 96 -10.85 1.27 8.85
CA ALA A 96 -10.30 -0.09 8.82
C ALA A 96 -11.18 -1.07 9.61
N LEU A 97 -11.65 -0.67 10.80
CA LEU A 97 -12.57 -1.48 11.60
C LEU A 97 -13.91 -1.72 10.89
N ASP A 98 -14.48 -0.69 10.25
CA ASP A 98 -15.71 -0.84 9.48
C ASP A 98 -15.51 -1.72 8.24
N SER A 99 -14.35 -1.62 7.56
CA SER A 99 -14.01 -2.47 6.42
C SER A 99 -13.86 -3.94 6.83
N ALA A 100 -13.12 -4.22 7.91
CA ALA A 100 -12.98 -5.57 8.47
C ALA A 100 -14.35 -6.16 8.84
N ARG A 101 -15.21 -5.38 9.51
CA ARG A 101 -16.59 -5.80 9.82
C ARG A 101 -17.43 -6.06 8.59
N ARG A 102 -17.27 -5.25 7.53
CA ARG A 102 -17.97 -5.45 6.25
C ARG A 102 -17.51 -6.74 5.56
N ALA A 103 -16.22 -7.07 5.61
CA ALA A 103 -15.67 -8.31 5.05
C ALA A 103 -16.17 -9.56 5.80
N GLU A 104 -16.35 -9.48 7.12
CA GLU A 104 -16.98 -10.58 7.87
C GLU A 104 -18.48 -10.65 7.63
N TYR A 105 -19.16 -9.50 7.54
CA TYR A 105 -20.58 -9.42 7.26
C TYR A 105 -20.97 -10.05 5.91
N SER A 106 -20.12 -9.90 4.88
CA SER A 106 -20.39 -10.48 3.55
C SER A 106 -20.39 -12.01 3.57
N LYS A 107 -19.67 -12.63 4.51
CA LYS A 107 -19.57 -14.09 4.69
C LYS A 107 -20.75 -14.68 5.47
N LEU A 108 -21.61 -13.85 6.08
CA LEU A 108 -22.74 -14.33 6.89
C LEU A 108 -23.91 -14.83 6.04
N THR A 109 -24.52 -15.92 6.51
CA THR A 109 -25.81 -16.42 6.03
C THR A 109 -26.95 -15.44 6.35
N GLN A 110 -28.13 -15.66 5.76
CA GLN A 110 -29.31 -14.85 6.08
C GLN A 110 -29.71 -14.98 7.55
N ALA A 111 -29.59 -16.18 8.15
CA ALA A 111 -29.83 -16.40 9.57
C ALA A 111 -28.86 -15.58 10.46
N GLY A 112 -27.57 -15.57 10.12
CA GLY A 112 -26.58 -14.74 10.84
C GLY A 112 -26.88 -13.24 10.73
N LYS A 113 -27.31 -12.78 9.54
CA LYS A 113 -27.73 -11.39 9.34
C LYS A 113 -29.01 -11.03 10.10
N ALA A 114 -29.92 -11.99 10.29
CA ALA A 114 -31.12 -11.82 11.10
C ALA A 114 -30.78 -11.72 12.60
N ALA A 115 -29.87 -12.55 13.11
CA ALA A 115 -29.40 -12.45 14.50
C ALA A 115 -28.77 -11.06 14.80
N LEU A 116 -27.97 -10.53 13.87
CA LEU A 116 -27.44 -9.16 13.99
C LEU A 116 -28.52 -8.07 13.90
N GLU A 117 -29.64 -8.32 13.20
CA GLU A 117 -30.77 -7.37 13.14
C GLU A 117 -31.40 -7.20 14.52
N THR A 118 -31.61 -8.30 15.25
CA THR A 118 -32.15 -8.28 16.62
C THR A 118 -31.24 -7.51 17.58
N LEU A 119 -29.92 -7.65 17.44
CA LEU A 119 -28.95 -6.89 18.22
C LEU A 119 -28.92 -5.40 17.85
N ALA A 120 -29.02 -5.09 16.55
CA ALA A 120 -29.00 -3.71 16.06
C ALA A 120 -30.28 -2.93 16.36
N TYR A 121 -31.41 -3.63 16.41
CA TYR A 121 -32.74 -3.05 16.57
C TYR A 121 -33.57 -3.82 17.62
N PRO A 122 -33.17 -3.83 18.90
CA PRO A 122 -33.84 -4.61 19.95
C PRO A 122 -35.29 -4.19 20.19
N ARG A 123 -35.65 -2.94 19.84
CA ARG A 123 -37.02 -2.39 19.93
C ARG A 123 -37.72 -2.26 18.57
N GLY A 124 -37.23 -3.00 17.58
CA GLY A 124 -37.68 -2.87 16.19
C GLY A 124 -36.93 -1.81 15.41
N ARG A 125 -36.84 -2.03 14.09
CA ARG A 125 -36.12 -1.14 13.18
C ARG A 125 -36.97 0.10 12.89
N PRO A 126 -36.41 1.32 12.94
CA PRO A 126 -37.14 2.51 12.55
C PRO A 126 -37.69 2.44 11.11
N PRO A 127 -38.90 2.97 10.86
CA PRO A 127 -39.41 3.09 9.49
C PRO A 127 -38.47 3.97 8.65
N ALA A 128 -38.41 3.73 7.34
CA ALA A 128 -37.52 4.41 6.39
C ALA A 128 -36.00 4.25 6.63
N THR A 129 -35.55 3.27 7.44
CA THR A 129 -34.11 2.96 7.55
C THR A 129 -33.56 2.46 6.21
N SER A 130 -32.61 3.20 5.62
CA SER A 130 -32.00 2.83 4.33
C SER A 130 -31.26 1.49 4.41
N HIS A 131 -31.17 0.76 3.28
CA HIS A 131 -30.43 -0.50 3.20
C HIS A 131 -28.98 -0.36 3.68
N LEU A 132 -28.33 0.76 3.33
CA LEU A 132 -26.95 1.05 3.74
C LEU A 132 -26.85 1.25 5.25
N LYS A 133 -27.75 2.05 5.84
CA LYS A 133 -27.78 2.28 7.29
C LYS A 133 -28.05 0.98 8.05
N ARG A 134 -29.02 0.19 7.56
CA ARG A 134 -29.36 -1.14 8.10
C ARG A 134 -28.18 -2.11 8.07
N ALA A 135 -27.44 -2.16 6.97
CA ALA A 135 -26.23 -2.99 6.89
C ALA A 135 -25.13 -2.49 7.85
N LYS A 136 -24.94 -1.16 7.94
CA LYS A 136 -23.96 -0.53 8.82
C LYS A 136 -24.26 -0.78 10.30
N ASP A 137 -25.52 -0.68 10.72
CA ASP A 137 -25.89 -0.91 12.12
C ASP A 137 -25.70 -2.38 12.51
N ARG A 138 -26.16 -3.32 11.68
CA ARG A 138 -25.92 -4.76 11.90
C ARG A 138 -24.45 -5.10 12.07
N ARG A 139 -23.59 -4.64 11.16
CA ARG A 139 -22.17 -4.99 11.18
C ARG A 139 -21.38 -4.39 12.35
N LYS A 140 -21.90 -3.36 13.05
CA LYS A 140 -21.26 -2.84 14.28
C LYS A 140 -21.17 -3.88 15.39
N HIS A 141 -22.09 -4.85 15.41
CA HIS A 141 -22.12 -5.94 16.38
C HIS A 141 -21.17 -7.09 16.03
N ILE A 142 -20.53 -7.05 14.86
CA ILE A 142 -19.49 -8.02 14.52
C ILE A 142 -18.21 -7.66 15.27
N VAL A 143 -17.72 -8.64 16.03
CA VAL A 143 -16.40 -8.60 16.65
C VAL A 143 -15.39 -9.08 15.62
N VAL A 144 -14.35 -8.27 15.40
CA VAL A 144 -13.21 -8.61 14.54
C VAL A 144 -11.93 -8.59 15.36
N SER A 145 -11.00 -9.48 15.03
CA SER A 145 -9.66 -9.50 15.64
C SER A 145 -8.87 -8.25 15.25
N GLU A 146 -7.98 -7.78 16.12
CA GLU A 146 -7.11 -6.63 15.83
C GLU A 146 -6.27 -6.85 14.56
N GLY A 147 -5.76 -8.06 14.33
CA GLY A 147 -5.05 -8.41 13.09
C GLY A 147 -5.86 -8.20 11.80
N LYS A 148 -7.19 -8.39 11.84
CA LYS A 148 -8.08 -8.08 10.70
C LYS A 148 -8.20 -6.58 10.49
N VAL A 149 -8.20 -5.78 11.56
CA VAL A 149 -8.21 -4.31 11.46
C VAL A 149 -6.87 -3.80 10.92
N ILE A 150 -5.75 -4.33 11.43
CA ILE A 150 -4.39 -4.03 10.97
C ILE A 150 -4.24 -4.34 9.47
N ALA A 151 -4.81 -5.45 8.99
CA ALA A 151 -4.78 -5.83 7.58
C ALA A 151 -5.54 -4.87 6.65
N GLU A 152 -6.51 -4.11 7.17
CA GLU A 152 -7.30 -3.13 6.42
C GLU A 152 -6.66 -1.72 6.42
N LEU A 153 -5.56 -1.51 7.17
CA LEU A 153 -4.79 -0.27 7.15
C LEU A 153 -3.79 -0.27 6.00
N THR A 154 -3.77 0.82 5.23
CA THR A 154 -2.87 0.99 4.07
C THR A 154 -1.48 1.48 4.48
N MET A 155 -0.49 1.34 3.60
CA MET A 155 0.86 1.92 3.73
C MET A 155 0.87 3.38 4.20
N TYR A 156 -0.14 4.17 3.82
CA TYR A 156 -0.26 5.56 4.26
C TYR A 156 -0.30 5.69 5.79
N PHE A 157 -1.06 4.81 6.47
CA PHE A 157 -1.14 4.81 7.93
C PHE A 157 0.25 4.56 8.53
N TRP A 158 0.92 3.50 8.07
CA TRP A 158 2.20 3.06 8.61
C TRP A 158 3.32 4.08 8.39
N LYS A 159 3.46 4.65 7.19
CA LYS A 159 4.48 5.68 6.93
C LYS A 159 4.24 6.96 7.72
N ARG A 160 2.97 7.30 8.00
CA ARG A 160 2.61 8.51 8.74
C ARG A 160 3.03 8.45 10.21
N LEU A 161 3.17 7.26 10.79
CA LEU A 161 3.69 7.09 12.15
C LEU A 161 5.15 7.52 12.30
N TYR A 162 5.91 7.57 11.19
CA TYR A 162 7.28 8.10 11.16
C TYR A 162 7.32 9.61 10.88
N GLY A 163 6.17 10.29 10.79
CA GLY A 163 6.09 11.74 10.61
C GLY A 163 6.55 12.53 11.85
N PRO A 164 6.79 13.85 11.69
CA PRO A 164 7.21 14.71 12.81
C PRO A 164 6.18 14.76 13.94
N ASP A 165 4.91 14.60 13.60
CA ASP A 165 3.76 14.57 14.50
C ASP A 165 3.84 13.49 15.61
N TYR A 166 4.64 12.44 15.38
CA TYR A 166 4.82 11.29 16.25
C TYR A 166 6.28 11.10 16.70
N ASP A 167 7.11 12.14 16.56
CA ASP A 167 8.54 12.07 16.92
C ASP A 167 8.72 11.72 18.41
N GLN A 168 8.08 12.47 19.30
CA GLN A 168 8.21 12.28 20.75
C GLN A 168 7.45 11.06 21.27
N THR A 169 6.27 10.79 20.71
CA THR A 169 5.33 9.82 21.26
C THR A 169 5.52 8.40 20.72
N LEU A 170 6.00 8.24 19.48
CA LEU A 170 6.21 6.93 18.86
C LEU A 170 7.67 6.70 18.44
N TRP A 171 8.29 7.63 17.71
CA TRP A 171 9.64 7.41 17.20
C TRP A 171 10.67 7.19 18.32
N ARG A 172 10.75 8.13 19.26
CA ARG A 172 11.75 8.08 20.35
C ARG A 172 11.48 6.97 21.36
N THR A 173 10.25 6.48 21.46
CA THR A 173 9.81 5.53 22.48
C THR A 173 9.81 4.08 22.00
N SER A 174 9.44 3.84 20.73
CA SER A 174 9.22 2.49 20.21
C SER A 174 9.64 2.32 18.75
N LEU A 175 9.30 3.23 17.84
CA LEU A 175 9.49 3.00 16.40
C LEU A 175 10.95 3.10 15.96
N LYS A 176 11.85 3.74 16.71
CA LYS A 176 13.29 3.66 16.39
C LYS A 176 13.81 2.20 16.38
N ARG A 177 13.12 1.27 17.06
CA ARG A 177 13.48 -0.15 17.07
C ARG A 177 13.16 -0.88 15.76
N THR A 178 12.28 -0.36 14.91
CA THR A 178 12.04 -0.93 13.57
C THR A 178 13.23 -0.66 12.63
N PHE A 179 14.02 0.39 12.89
CA PHE A 179 15.25 0.72 12.17
C PHE A 179 16.39 0.97 13.18
N PRO A 180 16.95 -0.09 13.80
CA PRO A 180 17.78 0.05 15.00
C PRO A 180 19.20 0.58 14.73
N HIS A 181 19.57 0.87 13.47
CA HIS A 181 20.85 1.49 13.14
C HIS A 181 20.97 2.89 13.77
N LYS A 182 21.98 3.06 14.65
CA LYS A 182 22.11 4.21 15.55
C LYS A 182 22.19 5.57 14.84
N ARG A 183 22.73 5.61 13.62
CA ARG A 183 22.93 6.84 12.84
C ARG A 183 21.68 7.30 12.08
N LEU A 184 20.65 6.45 11.97
CA LEU A 184 19.43 6.81 11.24
C LEU A 184 18.60 7.82 12.03
N SER A 185 18.16 8.85 11.30
CA SER A 185 17.18 9.81 11.81
C SER A 185 15.76 9.43 11.40
N ARG A 186 14.77 9.90 12.17
CA ARG A 186 13.35 9.75 11.80
C ARG A 186 13.05 10.34 10.42
N ALA A 187 13.61 11.52 10.13
CA ALA A 187 13.35 12.26 8.91
C ALA A 187 13.86 11.52 7.67
N GLU A 188 15.01 10.86 7.80
CA GLU A 188 15.58 9.99 6.76
C GLU A 188 14.69 8.77 6.50
N VAL A 189 14.32 8.03 7.55
CA VAL A 189 13.37 6.90 7.42
C VAL A 189 12.06 7.35 6.79
N ALA A 190 11.49 8.46 7.25
CA ALA A 190 10.25 9.00 6.72
C ALA A 190 10.35 9.36 5.22
N THR A 191 11.51 9.86 4.77
CA THR A 191 11.75 10.17 3.35
C THR A 191 11.68 8.92 2.48
N TYR A 192 12.37 7.85 2.86
CA TYR A 192 12.36 6.60 2.10
C TYR A 192 10.99 5.92 2.12
N LEU A 193 10.29 5.92 3.26
CA LEU A 193 8.93 5.41 3.34
C LEU A 193 7.94 6.23 2.49
N GLU A 194 8.12 7.54 2.39
CA GLU A 194 7.32 8.40 1.50
C GLU A 194 7.58 8.08 0.03
N GLN A 195 8.82 7.83 -0.38
CA GLN A 195 9.16 7.44 -1.75
C GLN A 195 8.49 6.13 -2.16
N ILE A 196 8.50 5.12 -1.27
CA ILE A 196 7.78 3.86 -1.49
C ILE A 196 6.26 4.11 -1.58
N TYR A 197 5.70 4.86 -0.63
CA TYR A 197 4.26 5.18 -0.61
C TYR A 197 3.81 5.88 -1.90
N GLN A 198 4.51 6.92 -2.35
CA GLN A 198 4.17 7.65 -3.56
C GLN A 198 4.23 6.76 -4.80
N SER A 199 5.25 5.90 -4.88
CA SER A 199 5.41 4.96 -5.99
C SER A 199 4.27 3.94 -6.02
N ARG A 200 4.02 3.28 -4.89
CA ARG A 200 2.92 2.32 -4.71
C ARG A 200 1.56 2.96 -5.02
N ASN A 201 1.30 4.19 -4.56
CA ASN A 201 0.03 4.87 -4.81
C ASN A 201 -0.17 5.15 -6.30
N ARG A 202 0.88 5.56 -7.02
CA ARG A 202 0.83 5.72 -8.48
C ARG A 202 0.52 4.41 -9.20
N LEU A 203 1.19 3.32 -8.81
CA LEU A 203 0.93 1.99 -9.38
C LEU A 203 -0.52 1.53 -9.14
N ALA A 204 -1.09 1.82 -7.97
CA ALA A 204 -2.49 1.53 -7.67
C ALA A 204 -3.48 2.34 -8.52
N HIS A 205 -3.06 3.47 -9.09
CA HIS A 205 -3.81 4.27 -10.07
C HIS A 205 -3.43 3.94 -11.52
N HIS A 206 -2.71 2.84 -11.73
CA HIS A 206 -2.20 2.41 -13.04
C HIS A 206 -1.35 3.49 -13.72
N GLU A 207 -0.62 4.29 -12.94
CA GLU A 207 0.30 5.30 -13.46
C GLU A 207 1.75 4.78 -13.51
N PRO A 208 2.54 5.21 -14.51
CA PRO A 208 3.93 4.78 -14.66
C PRO A 208 4.83 5.22 -13.50
N VAL A 209 5.77 4.34 -13.19
CA VAL A 209 6.96 4.57 -12.35
C VAL A 209 8.18 4.22 -13.19
N LEU A 210 8.77 5.23 -13.85
CA LEU A 210 9.84 5.08 -14.83
C LEU A 210 11.00 6.05 -14.54
N HIS A 211 12.17 5.77 -15.13
CA HIS A 211 13.38 6.60 -15.09
C HIS A 211 13.73 7.08 -13.67
N LYS A 212 13.88 8.40 -13.44
CA LYS A 212 14.23 8.96 -12.13
C LYS A 212 13.33 8.43 -11.02
N ARG A 213 12.01 8.37 -11.27
CA ARG A 213 11.07 7.90 -10.24
C ARG A 213 11.35 6.45 -9.88
N PHE A 214 11.59 5.60 -10.88
CA PHE A 214 11.98 4.21 -10.65
C PHE A 214 13.29 4.11 -9.85
N ALA A 215 14.31 4.88 -10.20
CA ALA A 215 15.58 4.91 -9.47
C ALA A 215 15.41 5.35 -8.00
N ASP A 216 14.61 6.40 -7.77
CA ASP A 216 14.27 6.86 -6.42
C ASP A 216 13.52 5.76 -5.64
N THR A 217 12.58 5.05 -6.28
CA THR A 217 11.85 3.93 -5.66
C THR A 217 12.78 2.79 -5.28
N MET A 218 13.68 2.39 -6.18
CA MET A 218 14.62 1.30 -5.93
C MET A 218 15.60 1.65 -4.82
N THR A 219 16.09 2.90 -4.77
CA THR A 219 16.92 3.39 -3.66
C THR A 219 16.19 3.27 -2.31
N ALA A 220 14.90 3.60 -2.27
CA ALA A 220 14.09 3.46 -1.07
C ALA A 220 13.81 2.01 -0.68
N ILE A 221 13.58 1.13 -1.68
CA ILE A 221 13.45 -0.31 -1.47
C ILE A 221 14.74 -0.87 -0.86
N ASP A 222 15.89 -0.57 -1.46
CA ASP A 222 17.20 -1.00 -0.98
C ASP A 222 17.45 -0.52 0.44
N PHE A 223 17.12 0.74 0.74
CA PHE A 223 17.18 1.26 2.10
C PHE A 223 16.38 0.40 3.07
N VAL A 224 15.09 0.15 2.80
CA VAL A 224 14.24 -0.58 3.74
C VAL A 224 14.69 -2.03 3.92
N ILE A 225 14.99 -2.75 2.83
CA ILE A 225 15.39 -4.17 2.95
C ILE A 225 16.73 -4.34 3.68
N GLN A 226 17.62 -3.34 3.62
CA GLN A 226 18.92 -3.40 4.28
C GLN A 226 18.86 -2.98 5.76
N HIS A 227 17.91 -2.12 6.14
CA HIS A 227 17.88 -1.48 7.48
C HIS A 227 16.72 -1.92 8.39
N LEU A 228 15.65 -2.51 7.84
CA LEU A 228 14.51 -2.95 8.64
C LEU A 228 14.93 -4.05 9.60
N GLU A 229 14.69 -3.84 10.89
CA GLU A 229 15.03 -4.75 12.00
C GLU A 229 16.53 -5.07 12.14
N THR A 230 17.42 -4.34 11.45
CA THR A 230 18.86 -4.57 11.48
C THR A 230 19.64 -3.39 12.06
N ALA A 231 20.56 -3.69 12.98
CA ALA A 231 21.36 -2.66 13.66
C ALA A 231 22.50 -2.13 12.78
N GLN A 232 22.93 -2.92 11.81
CA GLN A 232 23.89 -2.56 10.77
C GLN A 232 23.28 -2.91 9.42
N PRO A 233 23.33 -2.01 8.43
CA PRO A 233 22.83 -2.32 7.10
C PRO A 233 23.56 -3.50 6.48
N SER A 234 22.82 -4.38 5.82
CA SER A 234 23.37 -5.55 5.13
C SER A 234 22.57 -5.82 3.86
N SER A 235 23.24 -6.25 2.79
CA SER A 235 22.60 -6.74 1.57
C SER A 235 22.05 -8.16 1.70
N THR A 236 22.23 -8.83 2.85
CA THR A 236 21.87 -10.23 3.08
C THR A 236 20.90 -10.43 4.24
N THR A 237 20.09 -9.42 4.55
CA THR A 237 19.00 -9.56 5.54
C THR A 237 17.97 -10.59 5.07
N PRO A 238 17.15 -11.17 5.98
CA PRO A 238 16.07 -12.07 5.58
C PRO A 238 15.13 -11.46 4.52
N LEU A 239 14.77 -10.18 4.67
CA LEU A 239 13.91 -9.48 3.71
C LEU A 239 14.60 -9.23 2.36
N ALA A 240 15.90 -8.87 2.38
CA ALA A 240 16.68 -8.71 1.15
C ALA A 240 16.82 -10.04 0.39
N ASN A 241 17.09 -11.14 1.10
CA ASN A 241 17.20 -12.48 0.51
C ASN A 241 15.85 -12.94 -0.07
N LEU A 242 14.74 -12.68 0.64
CA LEU A 242 13.39 -13.01 0.17
C LEU A 242 13.06 -12.30 -1.14
N LEU A 243 13.43 -11.02 -1.25
CA LEU A 243 13.10 -10.16 -2.39
C LEU A 243 14.14 -10.16 -3.51
N ALA A 244 15.27 -10.86 -3.35
CA ALA A 244 16.39 -10.80 -4.28
C ALA A 244 15.98 -11.14 -5.73
N GLY A 245 15.19 -12.18 -5.92
CA GLY A 245 14.67 -12.59 -7.23
C GLY A 245 13.71 -11.56 -7.84
N ASP A 246 12.76 -11.06 -7.05
CA ASP A 246 11.80 -10.04 -7.49
C ASP A 246 12.50 -8.73 -7.87
N ILE A 247 13.50 -8.31 -7.09
CA ILE A 247 14.30 -7.11 -7.36
C ILE A 247 15.11 -7.27 -8.65
N ALA A 248 15.73 -8.43 -8.87
CA ALA A 248 16.46 -8.71 -10.10
C ALA A 248 15.54 -8.65 -11.33
N ASP A 249 14.35 -9.27 -11.26
CA ASP A 249 13.35 -9.24 -12.33
C ASP A 249 12.82 -7.82 -12.61
N VAL A 250 12.49 -7.06 -11.56
CA VAL A 250 12.03 -5.66 -11.67
C VAL A 250 13.09 -4.80 -12.34
N ASN A 251 14.36 -4.94 -11.95
CA ASN A 251 15.48 -4.20 -12.56
C ASN A 251 15.69 -4.57 -14.02
N ALA A 252 15.62 -5.86 -14.37
CA ALA A 252 15.76 -6.33 -15.76
C ALA A 252 14.63 -5.78 -16.65
N LYS A 253 13.37 -5.88 -16.19
CA LYS A 253 12.20 -5.32 -16.88
C LYS A 253 12.32 -3.81 -17.08
N ALA A 254 12.73 -3.10 -16.03
CA ALA A 254 12.92 -1.65 -16.11
C ALA A 254 14.04 -1.27 -17.09
N ALA A 255 15.16 -1.99 -17.07
CA ALA A 255 16.27 -1.74 -18.00
C ALA A 255 15.83 -1.92 -19.46
N ALA A 256 15.15 -3.03 -19.77
CA ALA A 256 14.63 -3.31 -21.11
C ALA A 256 13.61 -2.23 -21.56
N LEU A 257 12.63 -1.92 -20.71
CA LEU A 257 11.61 -0.92 -21.03
C LEU A 257 12.20 0.48 -21.18
N HIS A 258 13.11 0.90 -20.29
CA HIS A 258 13.75 2.21 -20.39
C HIS A 258 14.62 2.32 -21.63
N ALA A 259 15.36 1.27 -22.01
CA ALA A 259 16.13 1.24 -23.24
C ALA A 259 15.22 1.38 -24.48
N ARG A 260 14.11 0.63 -24.51
CA ARG A 260 13.11 0.71 -25.59
C ARG A 260 12.45 2.08 -25.66
N LEU A 261 12.10 2.70 -24.53
CA LEU A 261 11.54 4.05 -24.51
C LEU A 261 12.56 5.09 -25.00
N ASN A 262 13.84 4.93 -24.62
CA ASN A 262 14.90 5.83 -25.02
C ASN A 262 15.24 5.71 -26.52
N SER A 263 15.07 4.54 -27.16
CA SER A 263 15.33 4.41 -28.60
C SER A 263 14.37 5.22 -29.47
N PHE A 264 13.21 5.62 -28.95
CA PHE A 264 12.27 6.52 -29.63
C PHE A 264 12.54 8.01 -29.37
N ARG A 265 13.35 8.32 -28.34
CA ARG A 265 13.84 9.68 -28.13
C ARG A 265 15.00 9.88 -29.09
N VAL A 266 14.68 10.30 -30.32
CA VAL A 266 15.69 10.77 -31.27
C VAL A 266 16.53 11.81 -30.52
N GLY A 267 17.84 11.57 -30.44
CA GLY A 267 18.76 12.56 -29.87
C GLY A 267 18.68 13.86 -30.66
N PRO A 268 19.02 15.01 -30.05
CA PRO A 268 19.31 16.21 -30.82
C PRO A 268 20.42 15.95 -31.86
#